data_AF-A0A0C9XP03-F1
#
_entry.id   AF-A0A0C9XP03-F1
#
_cell.length_a   1.000
_cell.length_b   1.000
_cell.length_c   1.000
_cell.angle_alpha   90.00
_cell.angle_beta   90.00
_cell.angle_gamma   90.00
#
_symmetry.space_group_name_H-M   'P 1'
#
loop_
_entity.id
_entity.type
_entity.pdbx_description
1 polymer ?
#
loop_
_entity_poly.entity_id
_entity_poly.type
_entity_poly.pdbx_seq_one_letter_code
_entity_poly.pdbx_strand_id
1 'polypeptide(L)'
;MPRIDQDPTNVPCPDFAGAAYTAVRQIMSNNGQINNEQAVEQLMTAWNQTHVQEVEAWNQQVQADLEEQQEQLRLAQEDEMRRQEEEFQKEDERKEQENKKPKINDFDEAKMVADHVMPPEVQDTSKAQSDDTYGLTKVNDLVALKPVTSFKASQNIILDADLTWRQMNVGKNTLLRYMD
;
A
#
# COMPACT_ATOMS: atom_id res chain seq x y z
N MET A 1 16.41 -15.03 -13.73
CA MET A 1 17.04 -15.23 -15.05
C MET A 1 17.14 -13.87 -15.72
N PRO A 2 18.15 -13.61 -16.58
CA PRO A 2 18.16 -12.38 -17.37
C PRO A 2 16.87 -12.28 -18.19
N ARG A 3 16.26 -11.09 -18.22
CA ARG A 3 15.05 -10.84 -19.00
C ARG A 3 15.40 -10.92 -20.48
N ILE A 4 14.60 -11.64 -21.26
CA ILE A 4 14.73 -11.66 -22.71
C ILE A 4 14.04 -10.38 -23.22
N ASP A 5 14.72 -9.62 -24.07
CA ASP A 5 14.26 -8.32 -24.60
C ASP A 5 13.71 -8.40 -26.04
N GLN A 6 13.97 -9.51 -26.75
CA GLN A 6 13.53 -9.73 -28.13
C GLN A 6 12.71 -11.02 -28.22
N ASP A 7 11.57 -10.96 -28.92
CA ASP A 7 10.71 -12.12 -29.17
C ASP A 7 11.42 -13.11 -30.11
N PRO A 8 11.81 -14.30 -29.62
CA PRO A 8 12.49 -15.30 -30.43
C PRO A 8 11.52 -16.04 -31.37
N THR A 9 10.21 -15.93 -31.20
CA THR A 9 9.20 -16.79 -31.87
C THR A 9 9.19 -16.67 -33.41
N ASN A 10 9.70 -15.56 -33.96
CA ASN A 10 9.66 -15.29 -35.39
C ASN A 10 11.01 -15.42 -36.10
N VAL A 11 12.04 -15.98 -35.43
CA VAL A 11 13.37 -16.15 -36.06
C VAL A 11 13.33 -17.34 -37.03
N PRO A 12 13.55 -17.13 -38.35
CA PRO A 12 13.56 -18.23 -39.31
C PRO A 12 14.83 -19.07 -39.16
N CYS A 13 14.69 -20.39 -39.39
CA CYS A 13 15.81 -21.31 -39.43
C CYS A 13 16.79 -20.89 -40.56
N PRO A 14 18.10 -20.70 -40.25
CA PRO A 14 19.10 -20.41 -41.27
C PRO A 14 19.17 -21.51 -42.34
N ASP A 15 19.46 -21.14 -43.59
CA ASP A 15 19.69 -22.10 -44.67
C ASP A 15 21.05 -22.81 -44.49
N PHE A 16 21.05 -23.88 -43.68
CA PHE A 16 22.21 -24.74 -43.46
C PHE A 16 22.61 -25.55 -44.70
N ALA A 17 21.77 -25.61 -45.74
CA ALA A 17 22.11 -26.20 -47.02
C ALA A 17 22.91 -25.25 -47.93
N GLY A 18 22.87 -23.94 -47.63
CA GLY A 18 23.52 -22.90 -48.39
C GLY A 18 25.05 -22.95 -48.41
N ALA A 19 25.64 -22.18 -49.32
CA ALA A 19 27.10 -22.16 -49.55
C ALA A 19 27.91 -21.71 -48.32
N ALA A 20 27.32 -20.90 -47.44
CA ALA A 20 27.95 -20.38 -46.22
C ALA A 20 28.35 -21.50 -45.24
N TYR A 21 27.58 -22.59 -45.19
CA TYR A 21 27.80 -23.69 -44.25
C TYR A 21 28.53 -24.89 -44.86
N THR A 22 28.96 -24.80 -46.13
CA THR A 22 29.70 -25.89 -46.80
C THR A 22 30.99 -26.27 -46.08
N ALA A 23 31.75 -25.29 -45.59
CA ALA A 23 32.97 -25.57 -44.84
C ALA A 23 32.69 -26.37 -43.55
N VAL A 24 31.64 -26.01 -42.82
CA VAL A 24 31.22 -26.69 -41.58
C VAL A 24 30.74 -28.11 -41.88
N ARG A 25 29.95 -28.30 -42.94
CA ARG A 25 29.48 -29.63 -43.39
C ARG A 25 30.64 -30.54 -43.79
N GLN A 26 31.65 -30.01 -44.50
CA GLN A 26 32.84 -30.75 -44.87
C GLN A 26 33.66 -31.19 -43.65
N ILE A 27 33.82 -30.32 -42.65
CA ILE A 27 34.51 -30.65 -41.39
C ILE A 27 33.78 -31.78 -40.65
N MET A 28 32.45 -31.75 -40.60
CA MET A 28 31.65 -32.82 -39.98
C MET A 28 31.70 -34.14 -40.76
N SER A 29 31.86 -34.07 -42.08
CA SER A 29 31.93 -35.25 -42.96
C SER A 29 33.33 -35.87 -43.04
N ASN A 30 34.40 -35.18 -42.60
CA ASN A 30 35.79 -35.64 -42.72
C ASN A 30 36.08 -37.02 -42.12
N ASN A 31 35.34 -37.47 -41.12
CA ASN A 31 35.51 -38.80 -40.52
C ASN A 31 34.71 -39.91 -41.23
N GLY A 32 34.01 -39.60 -42.33
CA GLY A 32 33.24 -40.57 -43.13
C GLY A 32 31.99 -41.14 -42.43
N GLN A 33 31.73 -40.76 -41.17
CA GLN A 33 30.57 -41.25 -40.41
C GLN A 33 29.28 -40.50 -40.71
N ILE A 34 29.35 -39.28 -41.27
CA ILE A 34 28.20 -38.39 -41.47
C ILE A 34 28.26 -37.86 -42.91
N ASN A 35 27.19 -38.08 -43.67
CA ASN A 35 27.05 -37.54 -45.02
C ASN A 35 26.64 -36.05 -44.97
N ASN A 36 26.74 -35.33 -46.09
CA ASN A 36 26.41 -33.89 -46.11
C ASN A 36 24.94 -33.60 -45.74
N GLU A 37 24.01 -34.52 -46.02
CA GLU A 37 22.59 -34.38 -45.70
C GLU A 37 22.32 -34.53 -44.19
N GLN A 38 22.94 -35.53 -43.56
CA GLN A 38 22.92 -35.77 -42.12
C GLN A 38 23.59 -34.62 -41.36
N ALA A 39 24.63 -34.00 -41.92
CA ALA A 39 25.24 -32.81 -41.32
C ALA A 39 24.26 -31.62 -41.31
N VAL A 40 23.50 -31.42 -42.39
CA VAL A 40 22.44 -30.39 -42.45
C VAL A 40 21.33 -30.70 -41.43
N GLU A 41 20.88 -31.95 -41.36
CA GLU A 41 19.84 -32.40 -40.44
C GLU A 41 20.25 -32.21 -38.97
N GLN A 42 21.50 -32.53 -38.62
CA GLN A 42 22.02 -32.32 -37.27
C GLN A 42 22.11 -30.83 -36.90
N LEU A 43 22.59 -29.98 -37.81
CA LEU A 43 22.63 -28.53 -37.59
C LEU A 43 21.22 -27.96 -37.39
N MET A 44 20.27 -28.40 -38.22
CA MET A 44 18.87 -28.00 -38.11
C MET A 44 18.24 -28.49 -36.81
N THR A 45 18.53 -29.72 -36.39
CA THR A 45 18.05 -30.29 -35.13
C THR A 45 18.59 -29.51 -33.93
N ALA A 46 19.90 -29.24 -33.90
CA ALA A 46 20.54 -28.48 -32.83
C ALA A 46 20.00 -27.04 -32.74
N TRP A 47 19.81 -26.39 -33.90
CA TRP A 47 19.22 -25.06 -33.96
C TRP A 47 17.77 -25.07 -33.46
N ASN A 48 16.93 -26.00 -33.93
CA ASN A 48 15.54 -26.14 -33.48
C ASN A 48 15.44 -26.39 -31.98
N GLN A 49 16.31 -27.22 -31.40
CA GLN A 49 16.32 -27.47 -29.96
C GLN A 49 16.62 -26.19 -29.17
N THR A 50 17.61 -25.42 -29.61
CA THR A 50 17.98 -24.15 -28.96
C THR A 50 16.85 -23.13 -29.11
N HIS A 51 16.29 -23.02 -30.32
CA HIS A 51 15.19 -22.11 -30.61
C HIS A 51 13.92 -22.44 -29.80
N VAL A 52 13.57 -23.72 -29.66
CA VAL A 52 12.45 -24.16 -28.81
C VAL A 52 12.69 -23.78 -27.35
N GLN A 53 13.91 -23.96 -26.83
CA GLN A 53 14.25 -23.57 -25.46
C GLN A 53 14.16 -22.06 -25.25
N GLU A 54 14.62 -21.26 -26.21
CA GLU A 54 14.52 -19.80 -26.15
C GLU A 54 13.06 -19.33 -26.18
N VAL A 55 12.24 -19.91 -27.07
CA VAL A 55 10.80 -19.63 -27.14
C VAL A 55 10.08 -20.07 -25.86
N GLU A 56 10.43 -21.22 -25.30
CA GLU A 56 9.85 -21.69 -24.03
C GLU A 56 10.23 -20.76 -22.87
N ALA A 57 11.49 -20.34 -22.77
CA ALA A 57 11.95 -19.39 -21.76
C ALA A 57 11.25 -18.02 -21.91
N TRP A 58 11.05 -17.55 -23.15
CA TRP A 58 10.27 -16.34 -23.43
C TRP A 58 8.82 -16.49 -22.97
N ASN A 59 8.17 -17.59 -23.33
CA ASN A 59 6.77 -17.85 -22.96
C ASN A 59 6.61 -17.94 -21.44
N GLN A 60 7.55 -18.55 -20.72
CA GLN A 60 7.54 -18.56 -19.25
C GLN A 60 7.64 -17.15 -18.67
N GLN A 61 8.48 -16.29 -19.24
CA GLN A 61 8.59 -14.90 -18.80
C GLN A 61 7.29 -14.12 -19.04
N VAL A 62 6.70 -14.24 -20.23
CA VAL A 62 5.43 -13.60 -20.57
C VAL A 62 4.30 -14.08 -19.65
N GLN A 63 4.28 -15.37 -19.35
CA GLN A 63 3.29 -15.97 -18.46
C GLN A 63 3.44 -15.44 -17.03
N ALA A 64 4.68 -15.37 -16.51
CA ALA A 64 4.94 -14.81 -15.19
C ALA A 64 4.53 -13.33 -15.10
N ASP A 65 4.88 -12.52 -16.11
CA ASP A 65 4.48 -11.10 -16.20
C ASP A 65 2.95 -10.94 -16.22
N LEU A 66 2.24 -11.85 -16.89
CA LEU A 66 0.79 -11.87 -16.96
C LEU A 66 0.16 -12.27 -15.62
N GLU A 67 0.70 -13.29 -14.96
CA GLU A 67 0.25 -13.76 -13.65
C GLU A 67 0.44 -12.69 -12.57
N GLU A 68 1.61 -12.02 -12.55
CA GLU A 68 1.84 -10.88 -11.65
C GLU A 68 0.83 -9.75 -11.90
N GLN A 69 0.55 -9.41 -13.17
CA GLN A 69 -0.48 -8.42 -13.49
C GLN A 69 -1.88 -8.83 -13.01
N GLN A 70 -2.25 -10.09 -13.22
CA GLN A 70 -3.55 -10.60 -12.78
C GLN A 70 -3.66 -10.60 -11.26
N GLU A 71 -2.60 -10.98 -10.55
CA GLU A 71 -2.56 -10.94 -9.10
C GLU A 71 -2.64 -9.51 -8.56
N GLN A 72 -1.91 -8.57 -9.17
CA GLN A 72 -2.03 -7.16 -8.81
C GLN A 72 -3.43 -6.62 -9.06
N LEU A 73 -4.07 -7.00 -10.17
CA LEU A 73 -5.43 -6.59 -10.46
C LEU A 73 -6.43 -7.18 -9.45
N ARG A 74 -6.26 -8.45 -9.07
CA ARG A 74 -7.06 -9.11 -8.04
C ARG A 74 -6.92 -8.40 -6.69
N LEU A 75 -5.68 -8.11 -6.27
CA LEU A 75 -5.41 -7.37 -5.03
C LEU A 75 -5.99 -5.96 -5.07
N ALA A 76 -5.89 -5.26 -6.21
CA ALA A 76 -6.49 -3.94 -6.37
C ALA A 76 -8.03 -3.99 -6.30
N GLN A 77 -8.65 -5.02 -6.88
CA GLN A 77 -10.10 -5.23 -6.76
C GLN A 77 -10.53 -5.54 -5.33
N GLU A 78 -9.78 -6.36 -4.61
CA GLU A 78 -10.05 -6.69 -3.20
C GLU A 78 -9.87 -5.46 -2.30
N ASP A 79 -8.82 -4.67 -2.51
CA ASP A 79 -8.59 -3.41 -1.79
C ASP A 79 -9.68 -2.39 -2.07
N GLU A 80 -10.17 -2.31 -3.31
CA GLU A 80 -11.28 -1.45 -3.67
C GLU A 80 -12.60 -1.88 -3.02
N MET A 81 -12.87 -3.19 -3.00
CA MET A 81 -14.03 -3.75 -2.30
C MET A 81 -13.96 -3.45 -0.80
N ARG A 82 -12.79 -3.63 -0.18
CA ARG A 82 -12.56 -3.31 1.23
C ARG A 82 -12.78 -1.82 1.52
N ARG A 83 -12.33 -0.92 0.64
CA ARG A 83 -12.62 0.52 0.76
C ARG A 83 -14.10 0.81 0.68
N GLN A 84 -14.83 0.20 -0.27
CA GLN A 84 -16.27 0.40 -0.39
C GLN A 84 -17.04 -0.11 0.83
N GLU A 85 -16.65 -1.26 1.38
CA GLU A 85 -17.24 -1.79 2.61
C GLU A 85 -16.98 -0.87 3.81
N GLU A 86 -15.75 -0.36 3.96
CA GLU A 86 -15.43 0.61 5.00
C GLU A 86 -16.20 1.93 4.84
N GLU A 87 -16.37 2.42 3.61
CA GLU A 87 -17.17 3.62 3.32
C GLU A 87 -18.64 3.40 3.65
N PHE A 88 -19.18 2.24 3.27
CA PHE A 88 -20.54 1.85 3.60
C PHE A 88 -20.76 1.77 5.12
N GLN A 89 -19.85 1.13 5.85
CA GLN A 89 -19.89 1.07 7.32
C GLN A 89 -19.83 2.45 7.95
N LYS A 90 -18.95 3.34 7.48
CA LYS A 90 -18.85 4.72 7.97
C LYS A 90 -20.13 5.52 7.66
N GLU A 91 -20.75 5.29 6.52
CA GLU A 91 -22.02 5.94 6.16
C GLU A 91 -23.15 5.48 7.09
N ASP A 92 -23.26 4.17 7.34
CA ASP A 92 -24.27 3.62 8.25
C ASP A 92 -24.04 4.08 9.70
N GLU A 93 -22.77 4.11 10.17
CA GLU A 93 -22.44 4.65 11.48
C GLU A 93 -22.83 6.13 11.59
N ARG A 94 -22.57 6.93 10.55
CA ARG A 94 -22.97 8.35 10.51
C ARG A 94 -24.48 8.52 10.54
N LYS A 95 -25.24 7.71 9.78
CA LYS A 95 -26.71 7.70 9.81
C LYS A 95 -27.24 7.30 11.18
N GLU A 96 -26.61 6.32 11.84
CA GLU A 96 -27.00 5.91 13.19
C GLU A 96 -26.71 7.00 14.22
N GLN A 97 -25.55 7.68 14.12
CA GLN A 97 -25.22 8.85 14.94
C GLN A 97 -26.20 10.01 14.70
N GLU A 98 -26.65 10.25 13.47
CA GLU A 98 -27.67 11.26 13.17
C GLU A 98 -29.05 10.91 13.72
N ASN A 99 -29.47 9.64 13.63
CA ASN A 99 -30.74 9.17 14.20
C ASN A 99 -30.74 9.20 15.74
N LYS A 100 -29.58 9.08 16.38
CA LYS A 100 -29.42 9.18 17.85
C LYS A 100 -29.36 10.63 18.36
N LYS A 101 -29.19 11.62 17.49
CA LYS A 101 -29.23 13.04 17.92
C LYS A 101 -30.66 13.36 18.38
N PRO A 102 -30.84 13.90 19.61
CA PRO A 102 -32.16 14.26 20.09
C PRO A 102 -32.81 15.24 19.12
N LYS A 103 -34.05 14.93 18.72
CA LYS A 103 -34.88 15.81 17.90
C LYS A 103 -35.13 17.08 18.71
N ILE A 104 -34.38 18.15 18.43
CA ILE A 104 -34.64 19.45 19.05
C ILE A 104 -36.03 19.86 18.55
N ASN A 105 -36.98 19.94 19.49
CA ASN A 105 -38.31 20.46 19.19
C ASN A 105 -38.17 21.89 18.66
N ASP A 106 -39.03 22.25 17.70
CA ASP A 106 -39.05 23.58 17.10
C ASP A 106 -39.25 24.65 18.19
N PHE A 107 -38.58 25.79 18.04
CA PHE A 107 -38.55 26.83 19.06
C PHE A 107 -39.94 27.45 19.21
N ASP A 108 -40.60 27.20 20.33
CA ASP A 108 -41.91 27.77 20.66
C ASP A 108 -41.74 29.16 21.30
N GLU A 109 -41.77 30.19 20.46
CA GLU A 109 -41.58 31.61 20.83
C GLU A 109 -42.62 32.11 21.86
N ALA A 110 -43.73 31.40 22.06
CA ALA A 110 -44.74 31.73 23.05
C ALA A 110 -44.34 31.39 24.51
N LYS A 111 -43.23 30.66 24.72
CA LYS A 111 -42.81 30.20 26.05
C LYS A 111 -41.77 31.15 26.66
N MET A 112 -42.22 32.25 27.26
CA MET A 112 -41.34 33.13 28.04
C MET A 112 -40.87 32.45 29.33
N VAL A 113 -39.56 32.22 29.44
CA VAL A 113 -38.92 31.77 30.68
C VAL A 113 -38.85 32.96 31.63
N ALA A 114 -39.42 32.83 32.83
CA ALA A 114 -39.47 33.89 33.83
C ALA A 114 -38.06 34.26 34.34
N ASP A 115 -37.80 35.55 34.41
CA ASP A 115 -36.50 36.20 34.66
C ASP A 115 -36.13 36.27 36.15
N HIS A 116 -36.07 35.12 36.83
CA HIS A 116 -35.66 35.08 38.24
C HIS A 116 -34.68 33.94 38.53
N VAL A 117 -33.38 34.25 38.47
CA VAL A 117 -32.30 33.40 39.00
C VAL A 117 -31.72 34.10 40.24
N MET A 118 -32.08 33.60 41.41
CA MET A 118 -31.43 33.97 42.67
C MET A 118 -30.14 33.14 42.80
N PRO A 119 -28.94 33.72 42.99
CA PRO A 119 -27.72 32.93 43.15
C PRO A 119 -27.48 32.60 44.63
N PRO A 120 -27.45 31.32 45.05
CA PRO A 120 -26.85 30.94 46.31
C PRO A 120 -25.38 30.54 46.10
N GLU A 121 -24.52 31.40 46.64
CA GLU A 121 -23.33 31.05 47.43
C GLU A 121 -22.33 30.04 46.85
N VAL A 122 -21.20 30.59 46.39
CA VAL A 122 -19.92 29.89 46.19
C VAL A 122 -19.46 29.23 47.49
N GLN A 123 -19.84 27.97 47.68
CA GLN A 123 -19.20 27.12 48.68
C GLN A 123 -17.98 26.45 48.04
N ASP A 124 -16.83 27.02 48.37
CA ASP A 124 -15.52 26.36 48.33
C ASP A 124 -15.65 24.95 48.90
N THR A 125 -15.54 23.95 48.04
CA THR A 125 -15.18 22.59 48.43
C THR A 125 -13.93 22.22 47.67
N SER A 126 -12.82 22.76 48.18
CA SER A 126 -11.47 22.25 48.00
C SER A 126 -11.43 20.76 48.34
N LYS A 127 -11.68 19.92 47.33
CA LYS A 127 -11.17 18.55 47.30
C LYS A 127 -9.74 18.64 46.81
N ALA A 128 -8.83 18.77 47.76
CA ALA A 128 -7.41 18.54 47.56
C ALA A 128 -7.22 17.11 47.03
N GLN A 129 -7.02 16.97 45.73
CA GLN A 129 -6.21 15.90 45.18
C GLN A 129 -4.92 16.58 44.72
N SER A 130 -3.85 16.21 45.41
CA SER A 130 -2.47 16.63 45.15
C SER A 130 -2.11 16.33 43.69
N ASP A 131 -2.19 17.36 42.86
CA ASP A 131 -1.54 17.45 41.56
C ASP A 131 -1.36 18.94 41.28
N ASP A 132 -0.41 19.57 41.99
CA ASP A 132 -0.18 21.02 42.03
C ASP A 132 0.36 21.62 40.72
N THR A 133 0.18 20.92 39.59
CA THR A 133 0.58 21.40 38.26
C THR A 133 -0.65 21.92 37.52
N TYR A 134 -0.73 23.25 37.36
CA TYR A 134 -1.75 23.93 36.58
C TYR A 134 -1.17 24.42 35.25
N GLY A 135 -1.92 24.23 34.16
CA GLY A 135 -1.60 24.78 32.86
C GLY A 135 -2.31 26.12 32.62
N LEU A 136 -1.63 27.05 31.94
CA LEU A 136 -2.24 28.29 31.46
C LEU A 136 -3.04 27.99 30.19
N THR A 137 -4.31 28.38 30.15
CA THR A 137 -5.16 28.27 28.95
C THR A 137 -5.92 29.56 28.70
N LYS A 138 -6.23 29.84 27.44
CA LYS A 138 -6.96 31.04 27.02
C LYS A 138 -8.45 30.68 26.86
N VAL A 139 -9.33 31.33 27.61
CA VAL A 139 -10.79 31.19 27.48
C VAL A 139 -11.40 32.59 27.37
N ASN A 140 -12.07 32.87 26.25
CA ASN A 140 -12.78 34.16 26.00
C ASN A 140 -11.92 35.40 26.31
N ASP A 141 -10.71 35.46 25.75
CA ASP A 141 -9.71 36.53 25.96
C ASP A 141 -9.16 36.70 27.39
N LEU A 142 -9.47 35.78 28.31
CA LEU A 142 -8.88 35.73 29.65
C LEU A 142 -7.93 34.54 29.79
N VAL A 143 -6.90 34.69 30.63
CA VAL A 143 -5.99 33.61 31.01
C VAL A 143 -6.60 32.88 32.21
N ALA A 144 -6.93 31.60 32.02
CA ALA A 144 -7.47 30.71 33.04
C ALA A 144 -6.44 29.64 33.42
N LEU A 145 -6.42 29.27 34.70
CA LEU A 145 -5.67 28.12 35.18
C LEU A 145 -6.57 26.88 35.11
N LYS A 146 -6.10 25.83 34.42
CA LYS A 146 -6.77 24.51 34.45
C LYS A 146 -5.82 23.46 34.99
N PRO A 147 -6.29 22.51 35.82
CA PRO A 147 -5.48 21.38 36.25
C PRO A 147 -4.90 20.64 35.04
N VAL A 148 -3.65 20.19 35.10
CA VAL A 148 -3.04 19.44 33.98
C VAL A 148 -3.83 18.15 33.67
N THR A 149 -4.47 17.55 34.68
CA THR A 149 -5.37 16.41 34.54
C THR A 149 -6.62 16.68 33.68
N SER A 150 -6.97 17.95 33.47
CA SER A 150 -8.09 18.37 32.62
C SER A 150 -7.72 18.39 31.13
N PHE A 151 -6.43 18.36 30.80
CA PHE A 151 -5.97 18.25 29.43
C PHE A 151 -6.05 16.79 29.02
N LYS A 152 -7.12 16.44 28.31
CA LYS A 152 -7.21 15.15 27.64
C LYS A 152 -6.11 15.10 26.59
N ALA A 153 -5.25 14.08 26.66
CA ALA A 153 -4.29 13.76 25.61
C ALA A 153 -5.00 13.84 24.25
N SER A 154 -4.33 14.42 23.23
CA SER A 154 -4.93 14.50 21.90
C SER A 154 -5.43 13.12 21.50
N GLN A 155 -6.61 13.03 20.86
CA GLN A 155 -7.15 11.74 20.42
C GLN A 155 -6.22 11.01 19.43
N ASN A 156 -5.18 11.68 18.96
CA ASN A 156 -4.18 11.17 18.03
C ASN A 156 -2.85 10.79 18.71
N ILE A 157 -2.80 10.73 20.05
CA ILE A 157 -1.62 10.20 20.76
C ILE A 157 -1.59 8.67 20.59
N ILE A 158 -0.55 8.19 19.92
CA ILE A 158 -0.22 6.78 19.77
C ILE A 158 0.90 6.49 20.77
N LEU A 159 0.79 5.39 21.52
CA LEU A 159 1.85 4.95 22.42
C LEU A 159 3.05 4.48 21.63
N ASP A 160 4.25 4.69 22.15
CA ASP A 160 5.50 4.30 21.46
C ASP A 160 5.54 2.80 21.09
N ALA A 161 4.92 1.96 21.91
CA ALA A 161 4.81 0.52 21.69
C ALA A 161 3.91 0.15 20.48
N ASP A 162 2.98 1.03 20.11
CA ASP A 162 2.00 0.82 19.04
C ASP A 162 2.37 1.55 17.74
N LEU A 163 3.53 2.23 17.71
CA LEU A 163 4.03 2.90 16.52
C LEU A 163 4.49 1.88 15.48
N THR A 164 4.00 2.04 14.25
CA THR A 164 4.55 1.28 13.12
C THR A 164 5.98 1.74 12.81
N TRP A 165 6.79 0.84 12.26
CA TRP A 165 8.18 1.16 11.87
C TRP A 165 8.28 2.36 10.93
N ARG A 166 7.28 2.54 10.04
CA ARG A 166 7.20 3.68 9.14
C ARG A 166 7.01 5.00 9.88
N GLN A 167 6.11 5.04 10.88
CA GLN A 167 5.87 6.23 11.71
C GLN A 167 7.08 6.58 12.57
N MET A 168 7.72 5.56 13.18
CA MET A 168 8.95 5.72 13.94
C MET A 168 10.08 6.32 13.08
N ASN A 169 10.26 5.83 11.85
CA ASN A 169 11.32 6.30 10.97
C ASN A 169 11.11 7.74 10.46
N VAL A 170 9.85 8.18 10.34
CA VAL A 170 9.52 9.59 10.05
C VAL A 170 9.91 10.48 11.23
N GLY A 171 9.57 10.07 12.46
CA GLY A 171 9.90 10.82 13.68
C GLY A 171 11.38 10.77 14.08
N LYS A 172 12.10 9.73 13.67
CA LYS A 172 13.50 9.46 14.03
C LYS A 172 14.44 10.63 13.71
N ASN A 173 14.27 11.27 12.55
CA ASN A 173 15.12 12.40 12.16
C ASN A 173 14.91 13.62 13.08
N THR A 174 13.68 13.83 13.54
CA THR A 174 13.35 14.89 14.49
C THR A 174 13.89 14.56 15.87
N LEU A 175 13.72 13.31 16.33
CA LEU A 175 14.24 12.84 17.63
C LEU A 175 15.76 12.99 17.73
N LEU A 176 16.50 12.56 16.69
CA LEU A 176 17.96 12.67 16.65
C LEU A 176 18.43 14.12 16.76
N ARG A 177 17.69 15.07 16.18
CA ARG A 177 18.01 16.50 16.21
C ARG A 177 17.87 17.14 17.60
N TYR A 178 17.08 16.54 18.49
CA TYR A 178 16.95 16.99 19.89
C TYR A 178 17.91 16.24 20.84
N MET A 179 18.62 15.23 20.34
CA MET A 179 19.57 14.42 21.12
C MET A 179 21.04 14.82 20.91
N ASP A 180 21.33 15.74 19.99
CA ASP A 180 22.61 16.45 19.85
C ASP A 180 22.63 17.73 20.70
#